data_AF-A0A845Y360-F1
#
_entry.id   AF-A0A845Y360-F1
#
_cell.length_a   1.000
_cell.length_b   1.000
_cell.length_c   1.000
_cell.angle_alpha   90.00
_cell.angle_beta   90.00
_cell.angle_gamma   90.00
#
_symmetry.space_group_name_H-M   'P 1'
#
loop_
_entity.id
_entity.type
_entity.pdbx_description
1 polymer ?
#
loop_
_entity_poly.entity_id
_entity_poly.type
_entity_poly.pdbx_seq_one_letter_code
_entity_poly.pdbx_strand_id
1 'polypeptide(L)'
;MTKSHPPVDISVENQHSLERLAWAIEASQGKFKLIWARCNYAGLRSRLVEQLQSICSVPLRVLVLKSSARTVYTTIRGALGEEIPKALLVLGLDGVDNLEQVLTATNFVREEFRKNFPFPLVFWVTEQLHRQLMELAPDWESWGTSREFKITKEQLAEFIQDKAEQFFAGNLRLTLQDCWELGIGNRELGIGNWESGISPLSPPSLLSSPAPSASSASSKNLESELAALLGFVKYVNNQKDEAINYYQQSLTFWQEVNNLERQGKLLLEIAFCYYLKTFQHSETNHPDWQAARNYLRQCLEVFAKAKRPDLLANSMVSLGKILRRLQDWERLQTVAEKALAVHQREEKAQGRQNLSGSILLPKNTTNRHTNTASRQDACSTDLAKGDAPILVEDADCSTISAIAQDYGFLAEVAVAQKRWEDAKQLAQQALKIFTTVSLSTPSAPPAPSAPHLPISPSPHTSLGEPNWYQFLLAQALQ
;
A
#
# COMPACT_ATOMS: atom_id res chain seq x y z
N MET A 1 -33.55 12.68 30.78
CA MET A 1 -33.10 13.17 29.46
C MET A 1 -31.66 13.61 29.58
N THR A 2 -30.73 12.76 29.18
CA THR A 2 -29.30 13.08 29.09
C THR A 2 -28.86 12.52 27.75
N LYS A 3 -28.88 13.37 26.72
CA LYS A 3 -28.31 13.09 25.41
C LYS A 3 -26.80 13.00 25.62
N SER A 4 -26.27 11.79 25.78
CA SER A 4 -24.84 11.55 25.66
C SER A 4 -24.43 11.89 24.23
N HIS A 5 -23.53 12.83 24.05
CA HIS A 5 -22.89 13.09 22.77
C HIS A 5 -22.33 11.79 22.18
N PRO A 6 -22.60 11.46 20.90
CA PRO A 6 -21.99 10.30 20.28
C PRO A 6 -20.49 10.58 20.05
N PRO A 7 -19.62 9.56 20.13
CA PRO A 7 -18.26 9.72 19.64
C PRO A 7 -18.35 9.98 18.14
N VAL A 8 -17.86 11.14 17.72
CA VAL A 8 -17.93 11.66 16.35
C VAL A 8 -17.05 10.80 15.44
N ASP A 9 -17.59 9.78 14.78
CA ASP A 9 -16.81 8.98 13.80
C ASP A 9 -17.63 8.27 12.69
N ILE A 10 -18.96 8.27 12.75
CA ILE A 10 -19.82 7.80 11.65
C ILE A 10 -20.90 8.82 11.34
N SER A 11 -21.37 8.84 10.08
CA SER A 11 -22.42 9.76 9.65
C SER A 11 -23.75 9.52 10.37
N VAL A 12 -24.60 10.53 10.44
CA VAL A 12 -25.95 10.42 11.04
C VAL A 12 -26.79 9.34 10.35
N GLU A 13 -26.67 9.23 9.02
CA GLU A 13 -27.35 8.18 8.22
C GLU A 13 -26.88 6.76 8.62
N ASN A 14 -25.57 6.59 8.77
CA ASN A 14 -24.99 5.32 9.21
C ASN A 14 -25.36 5.02 10.66
N GLN A 15 -25.40 6.02 11.55
CA GLN A 15 -25.84 5.87 12.93
C GLN A 15 -27.27 5.34 13.00
N HIS A 16 -28.21 5.95 12.28
CA HIS A 16 -29.59 5.46 12.22
C HIS A 16 -29.69 4.05 11.62
N SER A 17 -28.91 3.76 10.59
CA SER A 17 -28.86 2.41 9.99
C SER A 17 -28.29 1.37 10.95
N LEU A 18 -27.31 1.75 11.78
CA LEU A 18 -26.68 0.92 12.78
C LEU A 18 -27.62 0.64 13.97
N GLU A 19 -28.37 1.65 14.43
CA GLU A 19 -29.41 1.51 15.45
C GLU A 19 -30.51 0.53 14.99
N ARG A 20 -30.91 0.61 13.73
CA ARG A 20 -31.89 -0.33 13.14
C ARG A 20 -31.32 -1.73 13.01
N LEU A 21 -30.02 -1.87 12.72
CA LEU A 21 -29.34 -3.17 12.70
C LEU A 21 -29.29 -3.77 14.11
N ALA A 22 -28.91 -2.99 15.12
CA ALA A 22 -28.91 -3.40 16.53
C ALA A 22 -30.28 -3.91 16.97
N TRP A 23 -31.33 -3.11 16.73
CA TRP A 23 -32.71 -3.52 17.02
C TRP A 23 -33.10 -4.82 16.30
N ALA A 24 -32.72 -4.97 15.03
CA ALA A 24 -33.05 -6.18 14.26
C ALA A 24 -32.36 -7.44 14.80
N ILE A 25 -31.13 -7.30 15.31
CA ILE A 25 -30.38 -8.37 15.99
C ILE A 25 -31.08 -8.72 17.31
N GLU A 26 -31.34 -7.73 18.16
CA GLU A 26 -31.97 -7.94 19.48
C GLU A 26 -33.35 -8.59 19.37
N ALA A 27 -34.18 -8.12 18.43
CA ALA A 27 -35.53 -8.63 18.21
C ALA A 27 -35.56 -10.07 17.65
N SER A 28 -34.44 -10.59 17.14
CA SER A 28 -34.35 -11.93 16.56
C SER A 28 -33.49 -12.91 17.37
N GLN A 29 -33.14 -12.56 18.61
CA GLN A 29 -32.43 -13.45 19.51
C GLN A 29 -33.17 -14.81 19.66
N GLY A 30 -32.41 -15.90 19.62
CA GLY A 30 -32.95 -17.26 19.75
C GLY A 30 -33.65 -17.79 18.49
N LYS A 31 -33.61 -17.03 17.37
CA LYS A 31 -34.15 -17.46 16.08
C LYS A 31 -33.12 -17.20 14.99
N PHE A 32 -33.10 -18.08 13.99
CA PHE A 32 -32.30 -17.84 12.79
C PHE A 32 -32.82 -16.60 12.06
N LYS A 33 -31.93 -15.63 11.84
CA LYS A 33 -32.17 -14.48 10.97
C LYS A 33 -30.88 -14.10 10.27
N LEU A 34 -30.91 -14.06 8.95
CA LEU A 34 -29.77 -13.67 8.14
C LEU A 34 -29.84 -12.18 7.83
N ILE A 35 -28.71 -11.47 7.98
CA ILE A 35 -28.62 -10.04 7.70
C ILE A 35 -27.35 -9.76 6.89
N TRP A 36 -27.49 -9.04 5.79
CA TRP A 36 -26.37 -8.58 4.96
C TRP A 36 -26.03 -7.13 5.32
N ALA A 37 -24.94 -6.91 6.06
CA ALA A 37 -24.41 -5.58 6.32
C ALA A 37 -23.42 -5.21 5.20
N ARG A 38 -23.89 -4.42 4.24
CA ARG A 38 -23.13 -4.03 3.05
C ARG A 38 -22.26 -2.81 3.35
N CYS A 39 -20.94 -2.97 3.29
CA CYS A 39 -19.99 -1.88 3.47
C CYS A 39 -18.74 -2.15 2.63
N ASN A 40 -18.43 -1.23 1.71
CA ASN A 40 -17.28 -1.36 0.81
C ASN A 40 -15.94 -0.98 1.46
N TYR A 41 -15.98 -0.15 2.50
CA TYR A 41 -14.80 0.45 3.11
C TYR A 41 -14.48 -0.21 4.45
N ALA A 42 -13.34 -0.87 4.56
CA ALA A 42 -12.91 -1.64 5.72
C ALA A 42 -12.69 -0.77 6.96
N GLY A 43 -12.17 0.45 6.78
CA GLY A 43 -12.05 1.43 7.86
C GLY A 43 -13.40 1.85 8.44
N LEU A 44 -14.40 2.09 7.57
CA LEU A 44 -15.77 2.36 8.01
C LEU A 44 -16.40 1.13 8.68
N ARG A 45 -16.26 -0.05 8.07
CA ARG A 45 -16.76 -1.33 8.61
C ARG A 45 -16.24 -1.60 10.02
N SER A 46 -14.94 -1.37 10.26
CA SER A 46 -14.34 -1.60 11.58
C SER A 46 -14.95 -0.69 12.65
N ARG A 47 -15.08 0.61 12.35
CA ARG A 47 -15.76 1.58 13.23
C ARG A 47 -17.23 1.20 13.48
N LEU A 48 -17.95 0.78 12.44
CA LEU A 48 -19.35 0.36 12.57
C LEU A 48 -19.49 -0.90 13.44
N VAL A 49 -18.59 -1.87 13.32
CA VAL A 49 -18.60 -3.09 14.14
C VAL A 49 -18.33 -2.76 15.61
N GLU A 50 -17.32 -1.94 15.89
CA GLU A 50 -17.01 -1.48 17.25
C GLU A 50 -18.20 -0.73 17.87
N GLN A 51 -18.81 0.19 17.12
CA GLN A 51 -19.98 0.91 17.60
C GLN A 51 -21.19 -0.02 17.78
N LEU A 52 -21.43 -0.96 16.87
CA LEU A 52 -22.52 -1.94 16.98
C LEU A 52 -22.37 -2.77 18.27
N GLN A 53 -21.16 -3.16 18.63
CA GLN A 53 -20.88 -3.87 19.88
C GLN A 53 -21.18 -3.04 21.13
N SER A 54 -21.05 -1.71 21.06
CA SER A 54 -21.34 -0.82 22.18
C SER A 54 -22.82 -0.46 22.35
N ILE A 55 -23.59 -0.40 21.24
CA ILE A 55 -25.02 -0.04 21.29
C ILE A 55 -25.94 -1.24 21.46
N CYS A 56 -25.48 -2.45 21.09
CA CYS A 56 -26.25 -3.67 21.27
C CYS A 56 -26.31 -4.08 22.75
N SER A 57 -27.51 -4.39 23.23
CA SER A 57 -27.76 -4.89 24.59
C SER A 57 -27.35 -6.35 24.76
N VAL A 58 -27.08 -7.06 23.67
CA VAL A 58 -26.73 -8.49 23.63
C VAL A 58 -25.27 -8.68 23.23
N PRO A 59 -24.55 -9.67 23.79
CA PRO A 59 -23.18 -9.93 23.41
C PRO A 59 -23.08 -10.40 21.96
N LEU A 60 -22.25 -9.71 21.18
CA LEU A 60 -22.00 -10.03 19.77
C LEU A 60 -20.70 -10.81 19.63
N ARG A 61 -20.77 -12.04 19.12
CA ARG A 61 -19.58 -12.81 18.74
C ARG A 61 -19.11 -12.32 17.38
N VAL A 62 -17.81 -12.03 17.24
CA VAL A 62 -17.18 -11.70 15.95
C VAL A 62 -16.34 -12.87 15.47
N LEU A 63 -16.53 -13.26 14.22
CA LEU A 63 -15.74 -14.28 13.51
C LEU A 63 -15.21 -13.70 12.20
N VAL A 64 -13.90 -13.76 12.00
CA VAL A 64 -13.25 -13.39 10.74
C VAL A 64 -12.85 -14.67 10.01
N LEU A 65 -13.36 -14.87 8.80
CA LEU A 65 -13.01 -16.00 7.95
C LEU A 65 -11.56 -15.85 7.46
N LYS A 66 -10.84 -16.98 7.41
CA LYS A 66 -9.49 -17.04 6.84
C LYS A 66 -9.58 -17.23 5.32
N SER A 67 -8.57 -16.78 4.58
CA SER A 67 -8.47 -16.99 3.13
C SER A 67 -8.60 -18.46 2.73
N SER A 68 -8.02 -19.36 3.54
CA SER A 68 -8.04 -20.80 3.30
C SER A 68 -9.40 -21.49 3.55
N ALA A 69 -10.45 -20.75 3.95
CA ALA A 69 -11.75 -21.34 4.26
C ALA A 69 -12.39 -21.93 2.99
N ARG A 70 -12.84 -23.19 3.06
CA ARG A 70 -13.45 -23.88 1.90
C ARG A 70 -14.98 -23.91 1.94
N THR A 71 -15.57 -23.67 3.11
CA THR A 71 -17.01 -23.79 3.34
C THR A 71 -17.42 -22.86 4.48
N VAL A 72 -18.45 -22.04 4.26
CA VAL A 72 -18.91 -21.07 5.27
C VAL A 72 -19.50 -21.78 6.49
N TYR A 73 -20.41 -22.74 6.26
CA TYR A 73 -21.14 -23.41 7.34
C TYR A 73 -20.21 -24.14 8.32
N THR A 74 -19.32 -25.01 7.83
CA THR A 74 -18.46 -25.80 8.72
C THR A 74 -17.38 -24.95 9.38
N THR A 75 -16.95 -23.86 8.75
CA THR A 75 -16.01 -22.91 9.38
C THR A 75 -16.67 -22.21 10.56
N ILE A 76 -17.92 -21.75 10.41
CA ILE A 76 -18.70 -21.18 11.51
C ILE A 76 -18.92 -22.21 12.62
N ARG A 77 -19.40 -23.41 12.25
CA ARG A 77 -19.67 -24.47 13.22
C ARG A 77 -18.41 -24.89 13.99
N GLY A 78 -17.27 -25.03 13.31
CA GLY A 78 -16.00 -25.35 13.93
C GLY A 78 -15.47 -24.25 14.85
N ALA A 79 -15.73 -22.98 14.52
CA ALA A 79 -15.33 -21.85 15.35
C ALA A 79 -16.20 -21.67 16.61
N LEU A 80 -17.47 -22.08 16.55
CA LEU A 80 -18.40 -22.02 17.69
C LEU A 80 -18.35 -23.28 18.57
N GLY A 81 -18.06 -24.45 18.00
CA GLY A 81 -18.16 -25.73 18.71
C GLY A 81 -19.59 -25.96 19.20
N GLU A 82 -19.77 -26.10 20.51
CA GLU A 82 -21.07 -26.26 21.18
C GLU A 82 -21.67 -24.92 21.65
N GLU A 83 -20.99 -23.80 21.44
CA GLU A 83 -21.46 -22.48 21.87
C GLU A 83 -22.60 -21.97 20.97
N ILE A 84 -23.70 -21.51 21.59
CA ILE A 84 -24.81 -20.86 20.89
C ILE A 84 -24.77 -19.36 21.25
N PRO A 85 -24.14 -18.50 20.44
CA PRO A 85 -24.05 -17.07 20.73
C PRO A 85 -25.41 -16.39 20.62
N LYS A 86 -25.56 -15.25 21.28
CA LYS A 86 -26.78 -14.43 21.16
C LYS A 86 -26.91 -13.78 19.79
N ALA A 87 -25.79 -13.49 19.12
CA ALA A 87 -25.68 -13.09 17.73
C ALA A 87 -24.24 -13.31 17.23
N LEU A 88 -24.07 -13.54 15.92
CA LEU A 88 -22.77 -13.72 15.28
C LEU A 88 -22.58 -12.72 14.14
N LEU A 89 -21.48 -11.96 14.18
CA LEU A 89 -20.98 -11.14 13.09
C LEU A 89 -19.88 -11.91 12.35
N VAL A 90 -20.04 -12.08 11.04
CA VAL A 90 -19.07 -12.75 10.17
C VAL A 90 -18.44 -11.74 9.22
N LEU A 91 -17.11 -11.68 9.20
CA LEU A 91 -16.31 -10.81 8.33
C LEU A 91 -15.33 -11.63 7.49
N GLY A 92 -14.77 -11.02 6.44
CA GLY A 92 -13.67 -11.59 5.66
C GLY A 92 -14.08 -12.64 4.64
N LEU A 93 -15.38 -12.75 4.32
CA LEU A 93 -15.86 -13.63 3.26
C LEU A 93 -15.34 -13.18 1.88
N ASP A 94 -15.15 -11.88 1.71
CA ASP A 94 -14.57 -11.23 0.53
C ASP A 94 -13.10 -11.59 0.27
N GLY A 95 -12.38 -12.09 1.29
CA GLY A 95 -10.98 -12.50 1.18
C GLY A 95 -10.74 -14.00 1.09
N VAL A 96 -11.79 -14.81 0.84
CA VAL A 96 -11.70 -16.28 0.79
C VAL A 96 -11.26 -16.77 -0.61
N ASP A 97 -10.33 -17.72 -0.63
CA ASP A 97 -9.86 -18.37 -1.85
C ASP A 97 -10.97 -19.22 -2.49
N ASN A 98 -11.03 -19.23 -3.83
CA ASN A 98 -12.08 -19.93 -4.58
C ASN A 98 -13.51 -19.54 -4.16
N LEU A 99 -13.73 -18.24 -3.89
CA LEU A 99 -15.00 -17.69 -3.42
C LEU A 99 -16.22 -18.22 -4.19
N GLU A 100 -16.15 -18.34 -5.51
CA GLU A 100 -17.26 -18.86 -6.31
C GLU A 100 -17.74 -20.24 -5.86
N GLN A 101 -16.79 -21.17 -5.68
CA GLN A 101 -17.08 -22.53 -5.20
C GLN A 101 -17.66 -22.50 -3.78
N VAL A 102 -17.12 -21.63 -2.92
CA VAL A 102 -17.59 -21.46 -1.54
C VAL A 102 -19.04 -20.96 -1.52
N LEU A 103 -19.39 -19.97 -2.34
CA LEU A 103 -20.75 -19.43 -2.44
C LEU A 103 -21.73 -20.47 -3.00
N THR A 104 -21.38 -21.11 -4.11
CA THR A 104 -22.20 -22.18 -4.70
C THR A 104 -22.47 -23.31 -3.72
N ALA A 105 -21.43 -23.81 -3.03
CA ALA A 105 -21.58 -24.84 -2.01
C ALA A 105 -22.46 -24.37 -0.85
N THR A 106 -22.31 -23.12 -0.41
CA THR A 106 -23.12 -22.53 0.66
C THR A 106 -24.60 -22.48 0.29
N ASN A 107 -24.93 -22.20 -0.98
CA ASN A 107 -26.32 -22.23 -1.46
C ASN A 107 -26.97 -23.61 -1.33
N PHE A 108 -26.21 -24.68 -1.61
CA PHE A 108 -26.70 -26.06 -1.49
C PHE A 108 -26.92 -26.47 -0.03
N VAL A 109 -26.09 -26.02 0.90
CA VAL A 109 -26.18 -26.39 2.33
C VAL A 109 -26.91 -25.36 3.19
N ARG A 110 -27.57 -24.36 2.59
CA ARG A 110 -28.21 -23.25 3.31
C ARG A 110 -29.18 -23.69 4.41
N GLU A 111 -29.90 -24.80 4.21
CA GLU A 111 -30.85 -25.35 5.20
C GLU A 111 -30.18 -25.69 6.53
N GLU A 112 -28.89 -26.03 6.50
CA GLU A 112 -28.14 -26.33 7.72
C GLU A 112 -27.94 -25.09 8.59
N PHE A 113 -27.91 -23.88 8.01
CA PHE A 113 -27.86 -22.64 8.80
C PHE A 113 -29.15 -22.44 9.59
N ARG A 114 -30.31 -22.63 8.94
CA ARG A 114 -31.61 -22.44 9.60
C ARG A 114 -31.88 -23.45 10.71
N LYS A 115 -31.42 -24.69 10.52
CA LYS A 115 -31.58 -25.76 11.52
C LYS A 115 -30.65 -25.60 12.72
N ASN A 116 -29.39 -25.21 12.49
CA ASN A 116 -28.34 -25.32 13.49
C ASN A 116 -27.89 -23.98 14.09
N PHE A 117 -28.28 -22.83 13.51
CA PHE A 117 -27.94 -21.50 14.04
C PHE A 117 -29.19 -20.75 14.50
N PRO A 118 -29.74 -21.06 15.70
CA PRO A 118 -30.91 -20.39 16.25
C PRO A 118 -30.57 -19.00 16.82
N PHE A 119 -29.90 -18.18 16.03
CA PHE A 119 -29.49 -16.82 16.40
C PHE A 119 -29.33 -15.93 15.15
N PRO A 120 -29.32 -14.59 15.33
CA PRO A 120 -29.07 -13.65 14.25
C PRO A 120 -27.65 -13.80 13.72
N LEU A 121 -27.51 -13.94 12.41
CA LEU A 121 -26.27 -14.09 11.68
C LEU A 121 -26.10 -12.91 10.72
N VAL A 122 -25.10 -12.07 10.99
CA VAL A 122 -24.83 -10.86 10.22
C VAL A 122 -23.54 -11.05 9.43
N PHE A 123 -23.62 -11.04 8.11
CA PHE A 123 -22.44 -11.02 7.26
C PHE A 123 -22.11 -9.59 6.84
N TRP A 124 -20.88 -9.18 7.09
CA TRP A 124 -20.34 -7.94 6.53
C TRP A 124 -19.76 -8.22 5.16
N VAL A 125 -20.34 -7.64 4.12
CA VAL A 125 -20.01 -7.92 2.72
C VAL A 125 -19.79 -6.64 1.93
N THR A 126 -18.96 -6.69 0.90
CA THR A 126 -18.88 -5.61 -0.09
C THR A 126 -20.05 -5.72 -1.08
N GLU A 127 -20.31 -4.66 -1.83
CA GLU A 127 -21.30 -4.69 -2.91
C GLU A 127 -20.95 -5.70 -4.01
N GLN A 128 -19.66 -5.87 -4.32
CA GLN A 128 -19.20 -6.87 -5.28
C GLN A 128 -19.51 -8.29 -4.79
N LEU A 129 -19.16 -8.60 -3.54
CA LEU A 129 -19.47 -9.91 -2.95
C LEU A 129 -20.99 -10.13 -2.90
N HIS A 130 -21.79 -9.11 -2.61
CA HIS A 130 -23.25 -9.21 -2.64
C HIS A 130 -23.79 -9.51 -4.05
N ARG A 131 -23.21 -8.95 -5.11
CA ARG A 131 -23.57 -9.31 -6.50
C ARG A 131 -23.25 -10.77 -6.80
N GLN A 132 -22.05 -11.23 -6.43
CA GLN A 132 -21.67 -12.64 -6.58
C GLN A 132 -22.57 -13.58 -5.75
N LEU A 133 -23.03 -13.15 -4.57
CA LEU A 133 -24.03 -13.88 -3.79
C LEU A 133 -25.37 -14.02 -4.51
N MET A 134 -25.88 -12.94 -5.13
CA MET A 134 -27.12 -13.00 -5.90
C MET A 134 -27.00 -13.92 -7.12
N GLU A 135 -25.81 -14.03 -7.73
CA GLU A 135 -25.58 -14.87 -8.91
C GLU A 135 -25.33 -16.34 -8.55
N LEU A 136 -24.48 -16.60 -7.56
CA LEU A 136 -23.98 -17.95 -7.24
C LEU A 136 -24.69 -18.62 -6.07
N ALA A 137 -25.35 -17.83 -5.22
CA ALA A 137 -26.08 -18.30 -4.05
C ALA A 137 -27.43 -17.59 -3.82
N PRO A 138 -28.30 -17.52 -4.84
CA PRO A 138 -29.54 -16.72 -4.79
C PRO A 138 -30.51 -17.18 -3.69
N ASP A 139 -30.64 -18.48 -3.45
CA ASP A 139 -31.57 -18.98 -2.43
C ASP A 139 -31.10 -18.58 -1.02
N TRP A 140 -29.80 -18.63 -0.77
CA TRP A 140 -29.23 -18.21 0.51
C TRP A 140 -29.33 -16.70 0.70
N GLU A 141 -29.03 -15.92 -0.34
CA GLU A 141 -29.16 -14.47 -0.34
C GLU A 141 -30.61 -14.05 0.02
N SER A 142 -31.60 -14.70 -0.60
CA SER A 142 -33.03 -14.39 -0.45
C SER A 142 -33.58 -14.51 0.98
N TRP A 143 -32.89 -15.23 1.87
CA TRP A 143 -33.28 -15.35 3.28
C TRP A 143 -32.86 -14.16 4.12
N GLY A 144 -31.91 -13.37 3.63
CA GLY A 144 -31.33 -12.27 4.36
C GLY A 144 -32.06 -10.95 4.15
N THR A 145 -32.03 -10.09 5.16
CA THR A 145 -32.37 -8.66 4.98
C THR A 145 -31.11 -7.84 4.80
N SER A 146 -31.09 -6.92 3.84
CA SER A 146 -29.91 -6.10 3.53
C SER A 146 -29.96 -4.72 4.21
N ARG A 147 -28.79 -4.24 4.61
CA ARG A 147 -28.55 -2.90 5.17
C ARG A 147 -27.26 -2.34 4.59
N GLU A 148 -27.34 -1.13 4.03
CA GLU A 148 -26.22 -0.50 3.34
C GLU A 148 -25.60 0.59 4.22
N PHE A 149 -24.27 0.62 4.26
CA PHE A 149 -23.48 1.63 4.95
C PHE A 149 -22.53 2.29 3.96
N LYS A 150 -22.66 3.60 3.78
CA LYS A 150 -21.89 4.38 2.81
C LYS A 150 -20.87 5.23 3.51
N ILE A 151 -19.68 5.35 2.93
CA ILE A 151 -18.72 6.38 3.34
C ILE A 151 -19.25 7.74 2.93
N THR A 152 -19.02 8.78 3.73
CA THR A 152 -19.32 10.14 3.28
C THR A 152 -18.21 10.66 2.37
N LYS A 153 -18.49 11.73 1.62
CA LYS A 153 -17.48 12.36 0.76
C LYS A 153 -16.30 12.89 1.56
N GLU A 154 -16.55 13.39 2.76
CA GLU A 154 -15.54 13.91 3.69
C GLU A 154 -14.64 12.78 4.19
N GLN A 155 -15.22 11.66 4.63
CA GLN A 155 -14.47 10.49 5.09
C GLN A 155 -13.66 9.84 3.97
N LEU A 156 -14.20 9.81 2.75
CA LEU A 156 -13.47 9.34 1.57
C LEU A 156 -12.31 10.29 1.22
N ALA A 157 -12.54 11.61 1.32
CA ALA A 157 -11.50 12.60 1.07
C ALA A 157 -10.35 12.47 2.08
N GLU A 158 -10.65 12.31 3.36
CA GLU A 158 -9.66 12.07 4.42
C GLU A 158 -8.83 10.80 4.16
N PHE A 159 -9.48 9.70 3.75
CA PHE A 159 -8.79 8.46 3.39
C PHE A 159 -7.82 8.65 2.22
N ILE A 160 -8.29 9.30 1.15
CA ILE A 160 -7.45 9.57 -0.03
C ILE A 160 -6.29 10.51 0.33
N GLN A 161 -6.55 11.55 1.10
CA GLN A 161 -5.54 12.51 1.54
C GLN A 161 -4.45 11.85 2.37
N ASP A 162 -4.82 11.05 3.37
CA ASP A 162 -3.87 10.29 4.19
C ASP A 162 -2.96 9.39 3.34
N LYS A 163 -3.55 8.63 2.42
CA LYS A 163 -2.78 7.78 1.51
C LYS A 163 -1.91 8.60 0.55
N ALA A 164 -2.41 9.73 0.03
CA ALA A 164 -1.67 10.59 -0.88
C ALA A 164 -0.47 11.24 -0.16
N GLU A 165 -0.64 11.68 1.08
CA GLU A 165 0.46 12.18 1.90
C GLU A 165 1.54 11.11 2.08
N GLN A 166 1.16 9.87 2.37
CA GLN A 166 2.11 8.75 2.46
C GLN A 166 2.80 8.45 1.12
N PHE A 167 2.08 8.56 0.00
CA PHE A 167 2.64 8.42 -1.34
C PHE A 167 3.72 9.46 -1.63
N PHE A 168 3.41 10.73 -1.38
CA PHE A 168 4.36 11.83 -1.63
C PHE A 168 5.54 11.80 -0.64
N ALA A 169 5.32 11.33 0.59
CA ALA A 169 6.38 11.11 1.57
C ALA A 169 7.26 9.88 1.26
N GLY A 170 6.87 9.02 0.31
CA GLY A 170 7.63 7.83 -0.08
C GLY A 170 7.53 6.65 0.90
N ASN A 171 6.52 6.64 1.77
CA ASN A 171 6.29 5.58 2.77
C ASN A 171 4.91 4.90 2.62
N LEU A 172 4.28 5.03 1.45
CA LEU A 172 2.98 4.47 1.16
C LEU A 172 2.92 2.96 1.40
N ARG A 173 1.91 2.57 2.18
CA ARG A 173 1.51 1.17 2.34
C ARG A 173 0.06 1.02 1.89
N LEU A 174 -0.13 0.20 0.86
CA LEU A 174 -1.45 -0.23 0.41
C LEU A 174 -1.62 -1.71 0.67
N THR A 175 -2.73 -2.05 1.30
CA THR A 175 -3.28 -3.40 1.30
C THR A 175 -4.06 -3.64 0.01
N LEU A 176 -4.35 -4.90 -0.33
CA LEU A 176 -5.26 -5.21 -1.44
C LEU A 176 -6.58 -4.46 -1.29
N GLN A 177 -7.12 -4.45 -0.06
CA GLN A 177 -8.35 -3.74 0.28
C GLN A 177 -8.25 -2.23 0.00
N ASP A 178 -7.14 -1.58 0.34
CA ASP A 178 -6.94 -0.16 0.02
C ASP A 178 -6.99 0.08 -1.50
N CYS A 179 -6.38 -0.79 -2.31
CA CYS A 179 -6.42 -0.69 -3.78
C CYS A 179 -7.86 -0.76 -4.30
N TRP A 180 -8.67 -1.69 -3.77
CA TRP A 180 -10.09 -1.79 -4.12
C TRP A 180 -10.87 -0.54 -3.71
N GLU A 181 -10.66 -0.03 -2.49
CA GLU A 181 -11.34 1.17 -1.98
C GLU A 181 -11.00 2.42 -2.78
N LEU A 182 -9.74 2.60 -3.18
CA LEU A 182 -9.32 3.68 -4.08
C LEU A 182 -10.00 3.57 -5.45
N GLY A 183 -10.16 2.36 -5.96
CA GLY A 183 -10.90 2.08 -7.18
C GLY A 183 -12.38 2.43 -7.12
N ILE A 184 -13.04 2.09 -6.00
CA ILE A 184 -14.43 2.47 -5.74
C ILE A 184 -14.55 4.00 -5.61
N GLY A 185 -13.64 4.63 -4.86
CA GLY A 185 -13.56 6.08 -4.71
C GLY A 185 -13.42 6.81 -6.05
N ASN A 186 -12.67 6.24 -7.00
CA ASN A 186 -12.54 6.77 -8.37
C ASN A 186 -13.89 6.85 -9.10
N ARG A 187 -14.73 5.82 -8.94
CA ARG A 187 -16.09 5.79 -9.48
C ARG A 187 -17.00 6.77 -8.76
N GLU A 188 -16.94 6.82 -7.44
CA GLU A 188 -17.78 7.71 -6.62
C GLU A 188 -17.47 9.20 -6.84
N LEU A 189 -16.21 9.53 -7.13
CA LEU A 189 -15.78 10.88 -7.46
C LEU A 189 -15.89 11.21 -8.96
N GLY A 190 -16.17 10.22 -9.81
CA GLY A 190 -16.37 10.41 -11.26
C GLY A 190 -15.07 10.69 -12.04
N ILE A 191 -13.92 10.25 -11.52
CA ILE A 191 -12.58 10.55 -12.07
C ILE A 191 -12.16 9.55 -13.17
N GLY A 192 -12.87 8.43 -13.34
CA GLY A 192 -12.67 7.54 -14.50
C GLY A 192 -13.23 6.12 -14.34
N ASN A 193 -13.04 5.30 -15.38
CA ASN A 193 -13.44 3.89 -15.39
C ASN A 193 -12.34 3.00 -14.79
N TRP A 194 -12.41 2.75 -13.48
CA TRP A 194 -11.51 1.85 -12.74
C TRP A 194 -11.62 0.36 -13.15
N GLU A 195 -12.70 -0.05 -13.81
CA GLU A 195 -13.07 -1.46 -14.02
C GLU A 195 -12.07 -2.29 -14.86
N SER A 196 -11.09 -1.68 -15.53
CA SER A 196 -10.09 -2.41 -16.34
C SER A 196 -8.93 -3.03 -15.54
N GLY A 197 -8.92 -2.95 -14.20
CA GLY A 197 -7.73 -3.26 -13.40
C GLY A 197 -7.66 -4.58 -12.62
N ILE A 198 -8.77 -5.19 -12.16
CA ILE A 198 -8.70 -6.28 -11.15
C ILE A 198 -9.59 -7.52 -11.44
N SER A 199 -10.17 -7.73 -12.63
CA SER A 199 -10.63 -9.09 -13.01
C SER A 199 -10.94 -9.27 -14.51
N PRO A 200 -10.76 -10.48 -15.12
CA PRO A 200 -10.91 -10.69 -16.57
C PRO A 200 -12.34 -10.81 -17.12
N LEU A 201 -13.39 -10.62 -16.32
CA LEU A 201 -14.76 -10.99 -16.71
C LEU A 201 -15.79 -9.93 -16.31
N SER A 202 -15.90 -8.84 -17.08
CA SER A 202 -17.14 -8.05 -17.17
C SER A 202 -17.13 -7.18 -18.44
N PRO A 203 -18.21 -7.17 -19.24
CA PRO A 203 -18.26 -6.36 -20.45
C PRO A 203 -18.45 -4.86 -20.13
N PRO A 204 -17.88 -3.96 -20.96
CA PRO A 204 -17.98 -2.52 -20.77
C PRO A 204 -19.44 -2.07 -20.99
N SER A 205 -20.12 -1.70 -19.91
CA SER A 205 -21.45 -1.09 -20.00
C SER A 205 -21.35 0.41 -19.84
N LEU A 206 -21.71 1.09 -20.92
CA LEU A 206 -21.85 2.52 -21.12
C LEU A 206 -22.61 3.19 -19.96
N LEU A 207 -21.93 4.03 -19.20
CA LEU A 207 -22.52 5.22 -18.58
C LEU A 207 -21.48 6.33 -18.63
N SER A 208 -21.51 7.05 -19.74
CA SER A 208 -20.99 8.41 -19.85
C SER A 208 -21.75 9.27 -18.84
N SER A 209 -21.16 9.53 -17.66
CA SER A 209 -21.61 10.62 -16.80
C SER A 209 -21.21 11.96 -17.42
N PRO A 210 -21.98 13.04 -17.21
CA PRO A 210 -21.76 14.30 -17.90
C PRO A 210 -20.45 14.96 -17.47
N ALA A 211 -19.88 15.73 -18.40
CA ALA A 211 -18.66 16.53 -18.24
C ALA A 211 -18.69 17.39 -16.95
N PRO A 212 -17.52 17.67 -16.34
CA PRO A 212 -17.44 18.33 -15.05
C PRO A 212 -17.95 19.77 -15.14
N SER A 213 -19.04 20.07 -14.41
CA SER A 213 -19.32 21.44 -13.97
C SER A 213 -18.09 21.96 -13.21
N ALA A 214 -17.65 23.19 -13.50
CA ALA A 214 -16.46 23.85 -12.95
C ALA A 214 -16.04 23.31 -11.57
N SER A 215 -15.07 22.41 -11.55
CA SER A 215 -14.58 21.77 -10.33
C SER A 215 -13.84 22.81 -9.48
N SER A 216 -14.24 22.94 -8.22
CA SER A 216 -13.57 23.80 -7.25
C SER A 216 -12.10 23.39 -7.12
N ALA A 217 -11.22 24.31 -6.71
CA ALA A 217 -9.81 23.98 -6.47
C ALA A 217 -9.64 22.82 -5.45
N SER A 218 -10.55 22.72 -4.48
CA SER A 218 -10.55 21.63 -3.50
C SER A 218 -10.89 20.28 -4.10
N SER A 219 -11.82 20.22 -5.07
CA SER A 219 -12.15 18.96 -5.73
C SER A 219 -11.05 18.54 -6.69
N LYS A 220 -10.47 19.47 -7.46
CA LYS A 220 -9.31 19.18 -8.33
C LYS A 220 -8.09 18.68 -7.56
N ASN A 221 -7.88 19.18 -6.34
CA ASN A 221 -6.83 18.68 -5.46
C ASN A 221 -7.03 17.19 -5.14
N LEU A 222 -8.22 16.84 -4.63
CA LEU A 222 -8.56 15.47 -4.29
C LEU A 222 -8.51 14.54 -5.51
N GLU A 223 -8.96 15.02 -6.67
CA GLU A 223 -8.89 14.30 -7.94
C GLU A 223 -7.45 13.98 -8.33
N SER A 224 -6.54 14.96 -8.18
CA SER A 224 -5.12 14.81 -8.46
C SER A 224 -4.42 13.88 -7.48
N GLU A 225 -4.78 13.92 -6.20
CA GLU A 225 -4.30 13.00 -5.16
C GLU A 225 -4.70 11.56 -5.46
N LEU A 226 -5.98 11.34 -5.80
CA LEU A 226 -6.46 10.02 -6.18
C LEU A 226 -5.77 9.51 -7.46
N ALA A 227 -5.60 10.37 -8.48
CA ALA A 227 -4.90 9.99 -9.69
C ALA A 227 -3.47 9.51 -9.41
N ALA A 228 -2.73 10.16 -8.50
CA ALA A 228 -1.41 9.70 -8.10
C ALA A 228 -1.46 8.30 -7.47
N LEU A 229 -2.41 8.05 -6.57
CA LEU A 229 -2.58 6.75 -5.92
C LEU A 229 -2.98 5.64 -6.91
N LEU A 230 -3.89 5.93 -7.84
CA LEU A 230 -4.28 4.99 -8.89
C LEU A 230 -3.10 4.68 -9.82
N GLY A 231 -2.27 5.68 -10.14
CA GLY A 231 -1.03 5.48 -10.87
C GLY A 231 -0.10 4.49 -10.17
N PHE A 232 0.03 4.60 -8.84
CA PHE A 232 0.80 3.66 -8.03
C PHE A 232 0.22 2.24 -8.03
N VAL A 233 -1.11 2.11 -7.89
CA VAL A 233 -1.79 0.80 -7.98
C VAL A 233 -1.52 0.14 -9.34
N LYS A 234 -1.62 0.90 -10.44
CA LYS A 234 -1.34 0.41 -11.80
C LYS A 234 0.12 0.02 -11.99
N TYR A 235 1.02 0.81 -11.42
CA TYR A 235 2.46 0.51 -11.41
C TYR A 235 2.76 -0.84 -10.73
N VAL A 236 2.23 -1.06 -9.52
CA VAL A 236 2.42 -2.32 -8.77
C VAL A 236 1.83 -3.52 -9.53
N ASN A 237 0.72 -3.31 -10.25
CA ASN A 237 0.10 -4.33 -11.10
C ASN A 237 0.79 -4.49 -12.48
N ASN A 238 1.99 -3.92 -12.66
CA ASN A 238 2.78 -3.99 -13.90
C ASN A 238 2.10 -3.34 -15.14
N GLN A 239 1.04 -2.55 -14.93
CA GLN A 239 0.30 -1.80 -15.95
C GLN A 239 0.94 -0.41 -16.16
N LYS A 240 2.17 -0.39 -16.69
CA LYS A 240 3.03 0.81 -16.75
C LYS A 240 2.43 1.96 -17.56
N ASP A 241 1.79 1.67 -18.69
CA ASP A 241 1.20 2.72 -19.55
C ASP A 241 0.00 3.40 -18.88
N GLU A 242 -0.84 2.63 -18.17
CA GLU A 242 -1.94 3.18 -17.37
C GLU A 242 -1.40 4.00 -16.20
N ALA A 243 -0.34 3.52 -15.53
CA ALA A 243 0.30 4.26 -14.44
C ALA A 243 0.80 5.63 -14.91
N ILE A 244 1.49 5.68 -16.06
CA ILE A 244 1.97 6.92 -16.67
C ILE A 244 0.82 7.90 -16.92
N ASN A 245 -0.30 7.42 -17.48
CA ASN A 245 -1.46 8.26 -17.76
C ASN A 245 -2.02 8.90 -16.48
N TYR A 246 -2.22 8.11 -15.42
CA TYR A 246 -2.69 8.61 -14.13
C TYR A 246 -1.72 9.61 -13.48
N TYR A 247 -0.42 9.32 -13.52
CA TYR A 247 0.58 10.26 -13.00
C TYR A 247 0.61 11.57 -13.80
N GLN A 248 0.42 11.54 -15.12
CA GLN A 248 0.33 12.75 -15.96
C GLN A 248 -0.92 13.58 -15.64
N GLN A 249 -2.06 12.94 -15.40
CA GLN A 249 -3.28 13.61 -14.96
C GLN A 249 -3.04 14.33 -13.61
N SER A 250 -2.45 13.65 -12.64
CA SER A 250 -2.08 14.25 -11.35
C SER A 250 -1.10 15.42 -11.53
N LEU A 251 -0.04 15.22 -12.33
CA LEU A 251 1.03 16.19 -12.56
C LEU A 251 0.52 17.51 -13.13
N THR A 252 -0.47 17.46 -14.04
CA THR A 252 -1.05 18.65 -14.68
C THR A 252 -1.55 19.64 -13.62
N PHE A 253 -2.30 19.16 -12.63
CA PHE A 253 -2.80 19.99 -11.54
C PHE A 253 -1.67 20.54 -10.65
N TRP A 254 -0.69 19.71 -10.30
CA TRP A 254 0.43 20.16 -9.45
C TRP A 254 1.32 21.19 -10.14
N GLN A 255 1.40 21.16 -11.47
CA GLN A 255 2.03 22.20 -12.28
C GLN A 255 1.24 23.51 -12.24
N GLU A 256 -0.09 23.46 -12.37
CA GLU A 256 -0.96 24.65 -12.27
C GLU A 256 -0.84 25.36 -10.91
N VAL A 257 -0.83 24.59 -9.82
CA VAL A 257 -0.72 25.11 -8.44
C VAL A 257 0.75 25.38 -8.04
N ASN A 258 1.70 25.08 -8.92
CA ASN A 258 3.14 25.27 -8.70
C ASN A 258 3.69 24.56 -7.44
N ASN A 259 3.16 23.39 -7.10
CA ASN A 259 3.69 22.57 -6.01
C ASN A 259 4.89 21.75 -6.51
N LEU A 260 6.09 22.31 -6.38
CA LEU A 260 7.33 21.72 -6.91
C LEU A 260 7.66 20.34 -6.31
N GLU A 261 7.31 20.11 -5.04
CA GLU A 261 7.57 18.84 -4.37
C GLU A 261 6.78 17.69 -5.02
N ARG A 262 5.44 17.85 -5.11
CA ARG A 262 4.57 16.84 -5.73
C ARG A 262 4.85 16.68 -7.22
N GLN A 263 5.17 17.77 -7.93
CA GLN A 263 5.61 17.71 -9.33
C GLN A 263 6.86 16.83 -9.49
N GLY A 264 7.91 17.07 -8.70
CA GLY A 264 9.18 16.35 -8.81
C GLY A 264 9.01 14.85 -8.54
N LYS A 265 8.21 14.48 -7.54
CA LYS A 265 7.86 13.09 -7.23
C LYS A 265 7.14 12.41 -8.40
N LEU A 266 6.09 13.03 -8.95
CA LEU A 266 5.34 12.46 -10.08
C LEU A 266 6.21 12.34 -11.36
N LEU A 267 7.04 13.34 -11.64
CA LEU A 267 7.99 13.28 -12.76
C LEU A 267 8.97 12.11 -12.60
N LEU A 268 9.42 11.84 -11.38
CA LEU A 268 10.27 10.69 -11.08
C LEU A 268 9.55 9.36 -11.29
N GLU A 269 8.31 9.22 -10.79
CA GLU A 269 7.52 8.00 -10.98
C GLU A 269 7.26 7.71 -12.46
N ILE A 270 6.93 8.75 -13.25
CA ILE A 270 6.79 8.63 -14.71
C ILE A 270 8.11 8.19 -15.36
N ALA A 271 9.22 8.85 -15.01
CA ALA A 271 10.54 8.49 -15.53
C ALA A 271 10.90 7.04 -15.20
N PHE A 272 10.54 6.58 -13.99
CA PHE A 272 10.77 5.21 -13.54
C PHE A 272 9.90 4.21 -14.30
N CYS A 273 8.61 4.51 -14.55
CA CYS A 273 7.76 3.68 -15.40
C CYS A 273 8.33 3.52 -16.82
N TYR A 274 8.78 4.60 -17.45
CA TYR A 274 9.44 4.52 -18.76
C TYR A 274 10.74 3.71 -18.69
N TYR A 275 11.57 3.93 -17.67
CA TYR A 275 12.76 3.13 -17.43
C TYR A 275 12.43 1.63 -17.36
N LEU A 276 11.39 1.23 -16.63
CA LEU A 276 10.98 -0.18 -16.56
C LEU A 276 10.48 -0.74 -17.90
N LYS A 277 9.84 0.08 -18.74
CA LYS A 277 9.44 -0.33 -20.10
C LYS A 277 10.64 -0.66 -20.98
N THR A 278 11.78 0.01 -20.77
CA THR A 278 12.99 -0.24 -21.56
C THR A 278 13.56 -1.65 -21.40
N PHE A 279 13.20 -2.39 -20.34
CA PHE A 279 13.65 -3.78 -20.22
C PHE A 279 13.07 -4.69 -21.31
N GLN A 280 12.00 -4.27 -21.98
CA GLN A 280 11.42 -4.97 -23.13
C GLN A 280 12.15 -4.63 -24.44
N HIS A 281 12.98 -3.58 -24.47
CA HIS A 281 13.60 -3.03 -25.67
C HIS A 281 15.10 -2.77 -25.44
N SER A 282 15.96 -3.58 -26.07
CA SER A 282 17.43 -3.50 -25.89
C SER A 282 18.07 -2.26 -26.52
N GLU A 283 17.36 -1.53 -27.38
CA GLU A 283 17.89 -0.39 -28.13
C GLU A 283 17.88 0.90 -27.30
N THR A 284 19.04 1.53 -27.13
CA THR A 284 19.20 2.79 -26.40
C THR A 284 18.54 4.00 -27.06
N ASN A 285 18.15 3.89 -28.33
CA ASN A 285 17.44 4.93 -29.09
C ASN A 285 15.92 4.81 -29.03
N HIS A 286 15.38 3.81 -28.31
CA HIS A 286 13.94 3.60 -28.17
C HIS A 286 13.25 4.86 -27.60
N PRO A 287 12.04 5.21 -28.06
CA PRO A 287 11.29 6.36 -27.54
C PRO A 287 11.11 6.34 -26.02
N ASP A 288 10.95 5.16 -25.41
CA ASP A 288 10.86 5.04 -23.94
C ASP A 288 12.15 5.50 -23.23
N TRP A 289 13.32 5.26 -23.83
CA TRP A 289 14.59 5.76 -23.29
C TRP A 289 14.66 7.29 -23.35
N GLN A 290 14.19 7.88 -24.46
CA GLN A 290 14.14 9.33 -24.63
C GLN A 290 13.14 9.95 -23.65
N ALA A 291 11.99 9.32 -23.45
CA ALA A 291 10.98 9.75 -22.48
C ALA A 291 11.53 9.70 -21.06
N ALA A 292 12.14 8.58 -20.63
CA ALA A 292 12.75 8.45 -19.31
C ALA A 292 13.80 9.56 -19.05
N ARG A 293 14.67 9.83 -20.03
CA ARG A 293 15.66 10.94 -19.96
C ARG A 293 14.99 12.30 -19.81
N ASN A 294 13.95 12.57 -20.59
CA ASN A 294 13.25 13.85 -20.58
C ASN A 294 12.53 14.11 -19.25
N TYR A 295 11.84 13.11 -18.69
CA TYR A 295 11.18 13.23 -17.39
C TYR A 295 12.17 13.31 -16.24
N LEU A 296 13.26 12.53 -16.29
CA LEU A 296 14.33 12.62 -15.31
C LEU A 296 14.97 14.02 -15.26
N ARG A 297 15.23 14.61 -16.43
CA ARG A 297 15.74 15.98 -16.52
C ARG A 297 14.78 16.99 -15.89
N GLN A 298 13.49 16.92 -16.22
CA GLN A 298 12.47 17.79 -15.63
C GLN A 298 12.39 17.62 -14.10
N CYS A 299 12.44 16.38 -13.61
CA CYS A 299 12.45 16.07 -12.17
C CYS A 299 13.63 16.76 -11.46
N LEU A 300 14.85 16.63 -11.99
CA LEU A 300 16.04 17.26 -11.41
C LEU A 300 15.98 18.79 -11.46
N GLU A 301 15.46 19.38 -12.54
CA GLU A 301 15.24 20.83 -12.65
C GLU A 301 14.23 21.33 -11.61
N VAL A 302 13.14 20.59 -11.39
CA VAL A 302 12.11 20.91 -10.38
C VAL A 302 12.67 20.79 -8.97
N PHE A 303 13.39 19.72 -8.65
CA PHE A 303 14.05 19.57 -7.34
C PHE A 303 15.09 20.67 -7.08
N ALA A 304 15.85 21.08 -8.09
CA ALA A 304 16.77 22.20 -7.96
C ALA A 304 16.02 23.53 -7.67
N LYS A 305 14.90 23.78 -8.35
CA LYS A 305 14.04 24.96 -8.10
C LYS A 305 13.40 24.93 -6.72
N ALA A 306 13.01 23.75 -6.23
CA ALA A 306 12.39 23.57 -4.92
C ALA A 306 13.34 23.90 -3.76
N LYS A 307 14.66 23.88 -3.99
CA LYS A 307 15.70 24.08 -2.95
C LYS A 307 15.55 23.12 -1.77
N ARG A 308 15.03 21.92 -2.02
CA ARG A 308 14.78 20.84 -1.06
C ARG A 308 15.69 19.66 -1.37
N PRO A 309 16.92 19.63 -0.81
CA PRO A 309 17.89 18.56 -1.09
C PRO A 309 17.45 17.20 -0.50
N ASP A 310 16.56 17.21 0.48
CA ASP A 310 15.90 16.03 1.04
C ASP A 310 15.07 15.25 0.01
N LEU A 311 14.39 15.93 -0.92
CA LEU A 311 13.65 15.26 -1.99
C LEU A 311 14.56 14.47 -2.93
N LEU A 312 15.77 14.99 -3.20
CA LEU A 312 16.80 14.28 -3.96
C LEU A 312 17.31 13.05 -3.20
N ALA A 313 17.57 13.22 -1.89
CA ALA A 313 18.08 12.17 -1.03
C ALA A 313 17.08 11.00 -0.91
N ASN A 314 15.81 11.30 -0.62
CA ASN A 314 14.72 10.31 -0.54
C ASN A 314 14.47 9.59 -1.88
N SER A 315 14.85 10.22 -2.99
CA SER A 315 14.69 9.69 -4.35
C SER A 315 15.95 9.01 -4.91
N MET A 316 17.03 8.94 -4.13
CA MET A 316 18.36 8.59 -4.62
C MET A 316 18.40 7.19 -5.25
N VAL A 317 17.71 6.20 -4.68
CA VAL A 317 17.68 4.83 -5.24
C VAL A 317 17.09 4.81 -6.65
N SER A 318 15.93 5.44 -6.84
CA SER A 318 15.25 5.50 -8.14
C SER A 318 16.05 6.31 -9.15
N LEU A 319 16.55 7.48 -8.76
CA LEU A 319 17.42 8.31 -9.59
C LEU A 319 18.69 7.55 -9.99
N GLY A 320 19.32 6.86 -9.04
CA GLY A 320 20.52 6.06 -9.22
C GLY A 320 20.32 4.92 -10.21
N LYS A 321 19.22 4.17 -10.10
CA LYS A 321 18.86 3.10 -11.06
C LYS A 321 18.77 3.62 -12.49
N ILE A 322 18.07 4.75 -12.71
CA ILE A 322 17.89 5.34 -14.03
C ILE A 322 19.22 5.89 -14.56
N LEU A 323 19.93 6.72 -13.77
CA LEU A 323 21.19 7.36 -14.17
C LEU A 323 22.30 6.35 -14.47
N ARG A 324 22.45 5.30 -13.64
CA ARG A 324 23.38 4.19 -13.86
C ARG A 324 23.13 3.51 -15.20
N ARG A 325 21.87 3.21 -15.50
CA ARG A 325 21.52 2.55 -16.76
C ARG A 325 21.71 3.47 -17.97
N LEU A 326 21.51 4.77 -17.77
CA LEU A 326 21.82 5.80 -18.76
C LEU A 326 23.31 6.08 -18.93
N GLN A 327 24.16 5.57 -18.02
CA GLN A 327 25.59 5.87 -17.93
C GLN A 327 25.88 7.37 -17.78
N ASP A 328 24.96 8.12 -17.15
CA ASP A 328 25.14 9.54 -16.85
C ASP A 328 25.88 9.68 -15.51
N TRP A 329 27.17 9.30 -15.54
CA TRP A 329 28.01 9.20 -14.34
C TRP A 329 28.25 10.54 -13.65
N GLU A 330 28.31 11.64 -14.41
CA GLU A 330 28.49 12.99 -13.86
C GLU A 330 27.29 13.43 -13.02
N ARG A 331 26.06 13.24 -13.56
CA ARG A 331 24.86 13.53 -12.78
C ARG A 331 24.67 12.56 -11.63
N LEU A 332 24.96 11.27 -11.82
CA LEU A 332 24.90 10.28 -10.75
C LEU A 332 25.81 10.69 -9.57
N GLN A 333 27.04 11.11 -9.86
CA GLN A 333 27.97 11.61 -8.85
C GLN A 333 27.38 12.80 -8.10
N THR A 334 26.91 13.81 -8.82
CA THR A 334 26.36 15.03 -8.23
C THR A 334 25.15 14.76 -7.33
N VAL A 335 24.25 13.86 -7.74
CA VAL A 335 23.07 13.50 -6.96
C VAL A 335 23.48 12.69 -5.73
N ALA A 336 24.36 11.70 -5.88
CA ALA A 336 24.84 10.86 -4.78
C ALA A 336 25.58 11.67 -3.70
N GLU A 337 26.45 12.61 -4.09
CA GLU A 337 27.15 13.49 -3.14
C GLU A 337 26.17 14.37 -2.34
N LYS A 338 25.13 14.89 -3.00
CA LYS A 338 24.08 15.70 -2.34
C LYS A 338 23.22 14.85 -1.41
N ALA A 339 22.81 13.66 -1.84
CA ALA A 339 22.04 12.72 -1.02
C ALA A 339 22.82 12.32 0.24
N LEU A 340 24.09 11.93 0.06
CA LEU A 340 24.99 11.56 1.16
C LEU A 340 25.12 12.68 2.19
N ALA A 341 25.28 13.93 1.74
CA ALA A 341 25.38 15.07 2.63
C ALA A 341 24.09 15.31 3.44
N VAL A 342 22.92 14.97 2.91
CA VAL A 342 21.63 15.05 3.63
C VAL A 342 21.52 13.91 4.65
N HIS A 343 21.67 12.66 4.22
CA HIS A 343 21.52 11.50 5.09
C HIS A 343 22.51 11.53 6.28
N GLN A 344 23.76 11.97 6.06
CA GLN A 344 24.74 12.16 7.14
C GLN A 344 24.36 13.28 8.13
N ARG A 345 23.63 14.30 7.71
CA ARG A 345 23.16 15.35 8.62
C ARG A 345 21.99 14.86 9.46
N GLU A 346 21.08 14.08 8.86
CA GLU A 346 19.94 13.47 9.53
C GLU A 346 20.40 12.48 10.61
N GLU A 347 21.34 11.59 10.28
CA GLU A 347 21.93 10.63 11.23
C GLU A 347 22.58 11.35 12.43
N LYS A 348 23.37 12.39 12.18
CA LYS A 348 23.97 13.21 13.24
C LYS A 348 22.93 13.93 14.10
N ALA A 349 21.82 14.37 13.51
CA ALA A 349 20.75 15.04 14.24
C ALA A 349 19.99 14.06 15.14
N GLN A 350 19.70 12.86 14.65
CA GLN A 350 19.09 11.77 15.43
C GLN A 350 19.99 11.36 16.60
N GLY A 351 21.30 11.18 16.38
CA GLY A 351 22.26 10.88 17.44
C GLY A 351 22.30 11.94 18.56
N ARG A 352 22.18 13.23 18.21
CA ARG A 352 22.13 14.32 19.20
C ARG A 352 20.82 14.37 19.99
N GLN A 353 19.70 14.00 19.38
CA GLN A 353 18.41 13.92 20.07
C GLN A 353 18.41 12.76 21.08
N ASN A 354 18.99 11.61 20.71
CA ASN A 354 19.14 10.46 21.60
C ASN A 354 20.04 10.76 22.80
N LEU A 355 21.09 11.57 22.61
CA LEU A 355 21.96 12.05 23.68
C LEU A 355 21.32 13.14 24.56
N SER A 356 20.46 13.99 24.01
CA SER A 356 19.78 15.07 24.77
C SER A 356 18.53 14.60 25.50
N GLY A 357 17.89 13.51 25.06
CA GLY A 357 16.72 12.91 25.72
C GLY A 357 17.03 12.15 27.02
N SER A 358 18.30 12.01 27.40
CA SER A 358 18.72 11.32 28.64
C SER A 358 18.77 12.20 29.91
N ILE A 359 18.33 13.46 29.87
CA ILE A 359 18.26 14.33 31.07
C ILE A 359 16.89 15.01 31.16
N LEU A 360 16.09 14.55 32.15
CA LEU A 360 14.79 15.03 32.71
C LEU A 360 13.45 14.44 32.20
N LEU A 361 13.01 13.37 32.89
CA LEU A 361 11.68 12.97 33.46
C LEU A 361 10.31 13.38 32.81
N PRO A 362 9.22 12.61 33.06
CA PRO A 362 8.25 12.20 32.06
C PRO A 362 7.04 13.14 31.93
N LYS A 363 6.52 13.26 30.70
CA LYS A 363 5.14 13.67 30.46
C LYS A 363 4.49 12.71 29.47
N ASN A 364 3.71 11.79 30.05
CA ASN A 364 2.45 11.25 29.54
C ASN A 364 2.26 11.24 28.02
N THR A 365 2.70 10.15 27.38
CA THR A 365 2.00 9.61 26.21
C THR A 365 1.54 8.21 26.57
N THR A 366 0.23 8.09 26.63
CA THR A 366 -0.53 6.93 27.05
C THR A 366 -0.18 5.71 26.22
N ASN A 367 0.09 4.62 26.94
CA ASN A 367 0.12 3.23 26.49
C ASN A 367 -0.70 2.93 25.22
N ARG A 368 -0.04 2.35 24.22
CA ARG A 368 -0.66 1.38 23.32
C ARG A 368 0.27 0.17 23.16
N HIS A 369 0.32 -0.65 24.20
CA HIS A 369 0.65 -2.05 24.03
C HIS A 369 -0.54 -2.74 23.36
N THR A 370 -0.36 -3.29 22.16
CA THR A 370 -1.04 -4.53 21.75
C THR A 370 -0.23 -5.28 20.69
N ASN A 371 0.31 -6.41 21.12
CA ASN A 371 0.48 -7.67 20.40
C ASN A 371 1.08 -7.66 18.98
N THR A 372 2.39 -7.89 18.97
CA THR A 372 3.07 -8.73 17.99
C THR A 372 2.49 -10.14 18.01
N ALA A 373 1.63 -10.46 17.05
CA ALA A 373 1.30 -11.83 16.69
C ALA A 373 1.05 -11.89 15.18
N SER A 374 2.09 -12.32 14.47
CA SER A 374 2.04 -13.18 13.28
C SER A 374 0.86 -12.99 12.31
N ARG A 375 1.13 -12.32 11.18
CA ARG A 375 0.41 -12.56 9.93
C ARG A 375 1.33 -12.32 8.73
N GLN A 376 2.07 -13.38 8.39
CA GLN A 376 2.50 -13.64 7.02
C GLN A 376 1.25 -14.00 6.24
N ASP A 377 0.75 -13.07 5.42
CA ASP A 377 -0.16 -13.33 4.31
C ASP A 377 0.16 -12.25 3.25
N ALA A 378 1.39 -12.31 2.73
CA ALA A 378 1.74 -11.65 1.48
C ALA A 378 1.33 -12.60 0.34
N CYS A 379 0.51 -12.09 -0.57
CA CYS A 379 0.01 -12.80 -1.75
C CYS A 379 1.16 -13.49 -2.48
N SER A 380 1.16 -14.82 -2.44
CA SER A 380 1.99 -15.68 -3.27
C SER A 380 1.15 -16.17 -4.44
N THR A 381 1.33 -15.55 -5.61
CA THR A 381 1.20 -16.21 -6.92
C THR A 381 2.06 -15.45 -7.93
N ASP A 382 3.13 -16.13 -8.40
CA ASP A 382 3.93 -15.87 -9.60
C ASP A 382 4.55 -14.47 -9.84
N LEU A 383 5.16 -13.89 -8.80
CA LEU A 383 6.17 -12.82 -8.95
C LEU A 383 7.59 -13.42 -9.07
N ALA A 384 7.83 -14.15 -10.15
CA ALA A 384 9.20 -14.50 -10.55
C ALA A 384 9.83 -13.31 -11.28
N LYS A 385 10.78 -12.64 -10.61
CA LYS A 385 11.74 -11.65 -11.14
C LYS A 385 11.15 -10.27 -11.49
N GLY A 386 11.00 -9.44 -10.47
CA GLY A 386 10.89 -7.98 -10.61
C GLY A 386 11.01 -7.35 -9.23
N ASP A 387 11.94 -6.43 -9.05
CA ASP A 387 12.24 -5.75 -7.78
C ASP A 387 10.96 -5.36 -7.02
N ALA A 388 10.66 -6.09 -5.94
CA ALA A 388 9.56 -5.78 -5.03
C ALA A 388 9.83 -4.46 -4.29
N PRO A 389 8.80 -3.68 -3.90
CA PRO A 389 8.99 -2.50 -3.08
C PRO A 389 9.57 -2.89 -1.71
N ILE A 390 10.56 -2.10 -1.30
CA ILE A 390 11.36 -2.26 -0.09
C ILE A 390 10.43 -2.33 1.13
N LEU A 391 10.47 -3.46 1.85
CA LEU A 391 9.90 -3.59 3.17
C LEU A 391 10.69 -2.68 4.12
N VAL A 392 9.99 -1.76 4.78
CA VAL A 392 10.58 -0.81 5.72
C VAL A 392 11.09 -1.57 6.95
N GLU A 393 12.41 -1.62 7.10
CA GLU A 393 13.09 -1.84 8.38
C GLU A 393 13.02 -0.57 9.24
N ASP A 394 13.20 -0.72 10.55
CA ASP A 394 13.09 0.34 11.56
C ASP A 394 13.78 1.66 11.16
N ALA A 395 13.23 2.82 11.57
CA ALA A 395 13.67 4.14 11.12
C ALA A 395 15.16 4.48 11.41
N ASP A 396 15.75 3.85 12.42
CA ASP A 396 17.20 3.97 12.70
C ASP A 396 18.05 3.16 11.70
N CYS A 397 17.49 2.08 11.12
CA CYS A 397 18.11 1.26 10.10
C CYS A 397 18.01 1.90 8.70
N SER A 398 16.94 2.68 8.44
CA SER A 398 16.68 3.25 7.11
C SER A 398 17.70 4.31 6.67
N THR A 399 18.09 5.24 7.55
CA THR A 399 19.03 6.31 7.18
C THR A 399 20.45 5.79 7.02
N ILE A 400 20.87 4.84 7.86
CA ILE A 400 22.20 4.23 7.79
C ILE A 400 22.33 3.36 6.53
N SER A 401 21.28 2.61 6.16
CA SER A 401 21.22 1.88 4.90
C SER A 401 21.30 2.81 3.69
N ALA A 402 20.61 3.96 3.73
CA ALA A 402 20.68 4.97 2.68
C ALA A 402 22.10 5.55 2.49
N ILE A 403 22.82 5.85 3.58
CA ILE A 403 24.22 6.28 3.53
C ILE A 403 25.11 5.22 2.85
N ALA A 404 24.93 3.94 3.18
CA ALA A 404 25.70 2.87 2.54
C ALA A 404 25.39 2.76 1.04
N GLN A 405 24.14 2.98 0.63
CA GLN A 405 23.75 2.99 -0.78
C GLN A 405 24.37 4.18 -1.53
N ASP A 406 24.38 5.37 -0.95
CA ASP A 406 25.02 6.55 -1.54
C ASP A 406 26.51 6.31 -1.81
N TYR A 407 27.23 5.73 -0.85
CA TYR A 407 28.61 5.31 -1.04
C TYR A 407 28.78 4.27 -2.15
N GLY A 408 27.84 3.33 -2.27
CA GLY A 408 27.81 2.36 -3.38
C GLY A 408 27.70 3.02 -4.76
N PHE A 409 26.82 4.01 -4.90
CA PHE A 409 26.71 4.76 -6.15
C PHE A 409 27.96 5.58 -6.47
N LEU A 410 28.57 6.22 -5.46
CA LEU A 410 29.84 6.93 -5.64
C LEU A 410 30.98 5.97 -6.04
N ALA A 411 31.02 4.77 -5.46
CA ALA A 411 31.99 3.74 -5.83
C ALA A 411 31.80 3.29 -7.30
N GLU A 412 30.56 3.07 -7.76
CA GLU A 412 30.28 2.77 -9.16
C GLU A 412 30.75 3.89 -10.11
N VAL A 413 30.49 5.15 -9.75
CA VAL A 413 30.99 6.31 -10.51
C VAL A 413 32.51 6.30 -10.59
N ALA A 414 33.19 6.05 -9.47
CA ALA A 414 34.65 6.01 -9.41
C ALA A 414 35.22 4.86 -10.28
N VAL A 415 34.59 3.69 -10.28
CA VAL A 415 34.92 2.58 -11.20
C VAL A 415 34.77 3.01 -12.66
N ALA A 416 33.64 3.63 -13.01
CA ALA A 416 33.40 4.10 -14.39
C ALA A 416 34.43 5.13 -14.86
N GLN A 417 34.93 5.96 -13.93
CA GLN A 417 35.97 6.96 -14.17
C GLN A 417 37.40 6.42 -14.02
N LYS A 418 37.58 5.11 -13.76
CA LYS A 418 38.88 4.45 -13.52
C LYS A 418 39.65 5.01 -12.33
N ARG A 419 38.95 5.57 -11.34
CA ARG A 419 39.50 6.03 -10.06
C ARG A 419 39.47 4.89 -9.05
N TRP A 420 40.34 3.91 -9.24
CA TRP A 420 40.30 2.63 -8.52
C TRP A 420 40.49 2.76 -7.02
N GLU A 421 41.43 3.60 -6.56
CA GLU A 421 41.66 3.79 -5.12
C GLU A 421 40.46 4.46 -4.44
N ASP A 422 39.84 5.45 -5.09
CA ASP A 422 38.61 6.08 -4.59
C ASP A 422 37.46 5.07 -4.53
N ALA A 423 37.28 4.27 -5.60
CA ALA A 423 36.25 3.24 -5.67
C ALA A 423 36.39 2.21 -4.53
N LYS A 424 37.63 1.76 -4.27
CA LYS A 424 37.96 0.85 -3.19
C LYS A 424 37.60 1.44 -1.83
N GLN A 425 38.01 2.69 -1.56
CA GLN A 425 37.71 3.35 -0.28
C GLN A 425 36.21 3.53 -0.06
N LEU A 426 35.48 3.97 -1.09
CA LEU A 426 34.04 4.18 -1.05
C LEU A 426 33.27 2.86 -0.82
N ALA A 427 33.65 1.79 -1.53
CA ALA A 427 33.05 0.46 -1.36
C ALA A 427 33.32 -0.11 0.05
N GLN A 428 34.52 0.09 0.58
CA GLN A 428 34.86 -0.30 1.95
C GLN A 428 34.06 0.48 3.00
N GLN A 429 33.82 1.78 2.78
CA GLN A 429 32.97 2.58 3.66
C GLN A 429 31.53 2.08 3.65
N ALA A 430 30.96 1.78 2.48
CA ALA A 430 29.62 1.20 2.38
C ALA A 430 29.50 -0.13 3.14
N LEU A 431 30.47 -1.05 2.97
CA LEU A 431 30.51 -2.34 3.69
C LEU A 431 30.62 -2.17 5.20
N LYS A 432 31.46 -1.24 5.66
CA LYS A 432 31.62 -0.95 7.09
C LYS A 432 30.31 -0.48 7.71
N ILE A 433 29.60 0.41 7.02
CA ILE A 433 28.32 0.95 7.49
C ILE A 433 27.25 -0.15 7.48
N PHE A 434 27.20 -0.98 6.43
CA PHE A 434 26.27 -2.11 6.37
C PHE A 434 26.50 -3.13 7.50
N THR A 435 27.76 -3.49 7.76
CA THR A 435 28.10 -4.45 8.83
C THR A 435 27.76 -3.94 10.23
N THR A 436 27.84 -2.62 10.48
CA THR A 436 27.37 -2.03 11.74
C THR A 436 25.86 -2.15 11.93
N VAL A 437 25.09 -2.06 10.84
CA VAL A 437 23.62 -2.22 10.86
C VAL A 437 23.21 -3.67 11.14
N SER A 438 23.87 -4.64 10.50
CA SER A 438 23.57 -6.07 10.71
C SER A 438 23.88 -6.58 12.12
N LEU A 439 24.76 -5.90 12.87
CA LEU A 439 25.09 -6.24 14.26
C LEU A 439 24.09 -5.66 15.27
N SER A 440 23.36 -4.61 14.89
CA SER A 440 22.32 -3.98 15.73
C SER A 440 20.93 -4.62 15.60
N THR A 441 20.68 -5.42 14.56
CA THR A 441 19.44 -6.17 14.37
C THR A 441 19.64 -7.65 14.72
N PRO A 442 18.95 -8.23 15.73
CA PRO A 442 19.05 -9.66 15.99
C PRO A 442 18.30 -10.42 14.91
N SER A 443 19.00 -10.92 13.90
CA SER A 443 18.44 -11.90 12.95
C SER A 443 19.16 -13.25 13.04
N ALA A 444 18.40 -14.30 12.73
CA ALA A 444 18.76 -15.73 12.78
C ALA A 444 20.05 -16.05 11.98
N PRO A 445 20.75 -17.15 12.31
CA PRO A 445 22.09 -17.42 11.78
C PRO A 445 22.11 -17.59 10.25
N PRO A 446 23.18 -17.14 9.57
CA PRO A 446 23.28 -17.21 8.12
C PRO A 446 23.42 -18.67 7.65
N ALA A 447 22.69 -19.04 6.60
CA ALA A 447 22.88 -20.29 5.89
C ALA A 447 24.25 -20.31 5.18
N PRO A 448 24.89 -21.48 5.02
CA PRO A 448 26.27 -21.57 4.53
C PRO A 448 26.38 -21.20 3.04
N SER A 449 27.35 -20.33 2.74
CA SER A 449 27.70 -19.84 1.41
C SER A 449 28.46 -20.89 0.57
N ALA A 450 28.12 -20.98 -0.72
CA ALA A 450 28.83 -21.80 -1.71
C ALA A 450 29.83 -20.95 -2.54
N PRO A 451 30.92 -21.55 -3.08
CA PRO A 451 32.04 -20.80 -3.65
C PRO A 451 31.88 -20.39 -5.14
N HIS A 452 32.38 -19.18 -5.41
CA HIS A 452 32.69 -18.40 -6.63
C HIS A 452 32.49 -18.92 -8.08
N LEU A 453 32.11 -17.99 -8.98
CA LEU A 453 32.75 -17.61 -10.27
C LEU A 453 32.18 -16.25 -10.78
N PRO A 454 32.87 -15.47 -11.64
CA PRO A 454 32.61 -14.06 -11.90
C PRO A 454 31.46 -13.88 -12.89
N ILE A 455 30.37 -13.27 -12.44
CA ILE A 455 29.22 -12.94 -13.28
C ILE A 455 29.28 -11.44 -13.56
N SER A 456 29.20 -11.07 -14.84
CA SER A 456 28.99 -9.69 -15.27
C SER A 456 27.78 -9.08 -14.54
N PRO A 457 27.70 -7.75 -14.37
CA PRO A 457 26.59 -7.15 -13.66
C PRO A 457 25.30 -7.45 -14.43
N SER A 458 24.47 -8.31 -13.88
CA SER A 458 23.07 -8.35 -14.31
C SER A 458 22.43 -7.01 -13.87
N PRO A 459 21.48 -6.48 -14.65
CA PRO A 459 20.67 -5.33 -14.21
C PRO A 459 19.90 -5.58 -12.90
N HIS A 460 19.96 -6.80 -12.35
CA HIS A 460 19.29 -7.28 -11.15
C HIS A 460 20.22 -7.44 -9.93
N THR A 461 21.45 -6.92 -9.95
CA THR A 461 22.27 -6.88 -8.72
C THR A 461 21.52 -6.03 -7.69
N SER A 462 21.11 -6.63 -6.57
CA SER A 462 20.34 -5.94 -5.53
C SER A 462 21.17 -4.79 -4.97
N LEU A 463 20.76 -3.57 -5.30
CA LEU A 463 21.37 -2.34 -4.80
C LEU A 463 21.22 -2.31 -3.27
N GLY A 464 22.28 -1.91 -2.58
CA GLY A 464 22.30 -1.84 -1.12
C GLY A 464 22.68 -3.13 -0.40
N GLU A 465 22.99 -4.23 -1.11
CA GLU A 465 23.43 -5.48 -0.47
C GLU A 465 24.95 -5.65 -0.43
N PRO A 466 25.48 -6.44 0.53
CA PRO A 466 26.92 -6.71 0.66
C PRO A 466 27.58 -7.17 -0.63
N ASN A 467 26.88 -7.99 -1.40
CA ASN A 467 27.36 -8.55 -2.66
C ASN A 467 27.67 -7.46 -3.70
N TRP A 468 26.86 -6.39 -3.74
CA TRP A 468 27.09 -5.27 -4.63
C TRP A 468 28.39 -4.54 -4.26
N TYR A 469 28.60 -4.24 -2.98
CA TYR A 469 29.81 -3.55 -2.53
C TYR A 469 31.07 -4.40 -2.70
N GLN A 470 30.99 -5.71 -2.43
CA GLN A 470 32.10 -6.64 -2.65
C GLN A 470 32.47 -6.75 -4.14
N PHE A 471 31.48 -6.70 -5.03
CA PHE A 471 31.72 -6.67 -6.46
C PHE A 471 32.47 -5.40 -6.90
N LEU A 472 32.05 -4.23 -6.41
CA LEU A 472 32.75 -2.96 -6.68
C LEU A 472 34.18 -2.97 -6.15
N LEU A 473 34.38 -3.55 -4.96
CA LEU A 473 35.70 -3.73 -4.38
C LEU A 473 36.58 -4.63 -5.26
N ALA A 474 36.04 -5.74 -5.77
CA ALA A 474 36.76 -6.64 -6.66
C ALA A 474 37.15 -5.97 -7.99
N GLN A 475 36.27 -5.13 -8.56
CA GLN A 475 36.57 -4.35 -9.77
C GLN A 475 37.66 -3.30 -9.53
N ALA A 476 37.71 -2.71 -8.34
CA ALA A 476 38.72 -1.72 -7.97
C ALA A 476 40.12 -2.30 -7.71
N LEU A 477 40.25 -3.63 -7.62
CA LEU A 477 41.52 -4.34 -7.39
C LEU A 477 42.13 -4.93 -8.67
N GLN A 478 41.45 -4.81 -9.81
CA GLN A 478 41.96 -5.15 -11.15
C GLN A 478 42.64 -3.95 -11.77
#